data_AF-A0A416CHB5-F1
#
_entry.id   AF-A0A416CHB5-F1
#
_cell.length_a   1.000
_cell.length_b   1.000
_cell.length_c   1.000
_cell.angle_alpha   90.00
_cell.angle_beta   90.00
_cell.angle_gamma   90.00
#
_symmetry.space_group_name_H-M   'P 1'
#
loop_
_entity.id
_entity.type
_entity.pdbx_description
1 polymer ?
#
loop_
_entity_poly.entity_id
_entity_poly.type
_entity_poly.pdbx_seq_one_letter_code
_entity_poly.pdbx_strand_id
1 'polypeptide(L)'
;MGIKANIFNIQHFSVHDGPGVRTVVFFKGCSLHCRWCHNPESIHAAKEILLYPDRCIGCMACREVCPVGAQVFDETGHWIDRSKCIHCFKCCEECYADALVSVGEWRDTDSILKEILENKGYFDQSKGGVTFSGGECMLQPDALTELLKGCQAAGVHTAVDTAGNVPWESFEQVLPYTDLFLYDIKAMDSDVHKACTGVENGRILENFTRLADRGANIFVRYPYIPGMNDDQVEKIAEFLHRWQQIEAELLPYHKLGNSKYRALEAQNVFEGTVPSKDEVEMLKKKYGFR
;
A
#
# COMPACT_ATOMS: atom_id res chain seq x y z
N MET A 1 1.81 27.51 -7.15
CA MET A 1 2.20 26.41 -6.25
C MET A 1 1.98 25.12 -7.02
N GLY A 2 2.99 24.24 -7.07
CA GLY A 2 2.87 22.95 -7.77
C GLY A 2 1.90 22.00 -7.07
N ILE A 3 1.49 20.93 -7.76
CA ILE A 3 0.67 19.87 -7.19
C ILE A 3 1.54 19.06 -6.20
N LYS A 4 0.99 18.74 -5.03
CA LYS A 4 1.66 17.92 -4.00
C LYS A 4 0.98 16.59 -3.83
N ALA A 5 1.77 15.56 -3.54
CA ALA A 5 1.30 14.24 -3.13
C ALA A 5 1.63 13.99 -1.66
N ASN A 6 0.71 13.39 -0.92
CA ASN A 6 0.96 12.90 0.43
C ASN A 6 1.42 11.44 0.35
N ILE A 7 2.72 11.23 0.57
CA ILE A 7 3.37 9.92 0.49
C ILE A 7 4.04 9.58 1.81
N PHE A 8 4.31 8.30 2.06
CA PHE A 8 5.05 7.86 3.25
C PHE A 8 6.34 7.10 2.95
N ASN A 9 6.55 6.68 1.70
CA ASN A 9 7.78 6.02 1.30
C ASN A 9 7.97 6.09 -0.22
N ILE A 10 9.23 6.09 -0.67
CA ILE A 10 9.63 5.76 -2.04
C ILE A 10 10.64 4.63 -1.94
N GLN A 11 10.29 3.47 -2.48
CA GLN A 11 11.15 2.28 -2.46
C GLN A 11 11.72 2.05 -3.85
N HIS A 12 13.04 2.04 -3.95
CA HIS A 12 13.73 1.70 -5.19
C HIS A 12 13.99 0.19 -5.26
N PHE A 13 14.17 -0.31 -6.48
CA PHE A 13 14.59 -1.69 -6.77
C PHE A 13 13.59 -2.78 -6.34
N SER A 14 12.29 -2.47 -6.34
CA SER A 14 11.23 -3.47 -6.16
C SER A 14 11.12 -4.42 -7.35
N VAL A 15 10.85 -5.70 -7.08
CA VAL A 15 10.68 -6.77 -8.09
C VAL A 15 9.35 -7.53 -8.01
N HIS A 16 8.51 -7.21 -7.02
CA HIS A 16 7.20 -7.84 -6.80
C HIS A 16 6.02 -6.90 -7.08
N ASP A 17 6.31 -5.65 -7.46
CA ASP A 17 5.31 -4.59 -7.62
C ASP A 17 5.03 -4.30 -9.10
N GLY A 18 5.12 -5.31 -9.96
CA GLY A 18 4.96 -5.24 -11.41
C GLY A 18 6.17 -5.79 -12.18
N PRO A 19 6.19 -5.67 -13.52
CA PRO A 19 7.26 -6.21 -14.35
C PRO A 19 8.58 -5.43 -14.17
N GLY A 20 9.70 -6.16 -14.23
CA GLY A 20 11.05 -5.61 -14.15
C GLY A 20 11.39 -5.00 -12.78
N VAL A 21 12.46 -4.22 -12.74
CA VAL A 21 12.87 -3.45 -11.56
C VAL A 21 12.07 -2.16 -11.49
N ARG A 22 11.48 -1.86 -10.33
CA ARG A 22 10.57 -0.73 -10.18
C ARG A 22 10.93 0.19 -9.02
N THR A 23 10.62 1.47 -9.19
CA THR A 23 10.45 2.38 -8.04
C THR A 23 8.98 2.39 -7.63
N VAL A 24 8.69 2.16 -6.35
CA VAL A 24 7.34 2.18 -5.81
C VAL A 24 7.15 3.42 -4.97
N VAL A 25 6.16 4.23 -5.31
CA VAL A 25 5.78 5.42 -4.53
C VAL A 25 4.55 5.07 -3.72
N PHE A 26 4.68 5.12 -2.40
CA PHE A 26 3.62 4.71 -1.48
C PHE A 26 2.86 5.92 -0.93
N PHE A 27 1.62 6.09 -1.36
CA PHE A 27 0.71 7.16 -0.95
C PHE A 27 0.11 6.91 0.42
N LYS A 28 -0.20 7.99 1.15
CA LYS A 28 -1.06 7.95 2.33
C LYS A 28 -2.54 8.05 1.97
N GLY A 29 -3.36 7.57 2.90
CA GLY A 29 -4.81 7.43 2.80
C GLY A 29 -5.19 6.07 2.21
N CYS A 30 -6.11 5.36 2.85
CA CYS A 30 -6.76 4.19 2.28
C CYS A 30 -8.25 4.19 2.67
N SER A 31 -9.13 3.81 1.74
CA SER A 31 -10.56 3.66 2.03
C SER A 31 -10.90 2.30 2.66
N LEU A 32 -9.92 1.39 2.73
CA LEU A 32 -10.04 0.06 3.34
C LEU A 32 -9.26 0.00 4.65
N HIS A 33 -9.69 -0.90 5.53
CA HIS A 33 -9.08 -1.25 6.80
C HIS A 33 -8.86 -2.78 6.84
N CYS A 34 -8.14 -3.31 5.84
CA CYS A 34 -7.84 -4.74 5.73
C CYS A 34 -7.24 -5.27 7.03
N ARG A 35 -7.77 -6.36 7.57
CA ARG A 35 -7.24 -6.96 8.82
C ARG A 35 -5.75 -7.32 8.68
N TRP A 36 -5.32 -7.73 7.49
CA TRP A 36 -3.94 -8.11 7.19
C TRP A 36 -3.11 -6.99 6.54
N CYS A 37 -3.48 -5.71 6.68
CA CYS A 37 -2.77 -4.62 6.00
C CYS A 37 -1.27 -4.65 6.28
N HIS A 38 -0.42 -4.69 5.25
CA HIS A 38 1.03 -4.67 5.45
C HIS A 38 1.59 -3.26 5.72
N ASN A 39 0.78 -2.23 5.47
CA ASN A 39 1.14 -0.82 5.64
C ASN A 39 0.04 -0.08 6.43
N PRO A 40 -0.27 -0.45 7.69
CA PRO A 40 -1.30 0.22 8.47
C PRO A 40 -1.06 1.73 8.63
N GLU A 41 0.20 2.16 8.62
CA GLU A 41 0.63 3.56 8.63
C GLU A 41 0.24 4.35 7.39
N SER A 42 -0.29 3.69 6.37
CA SER A 42 -0.81 4.32 5.15
C SER A 42 -2.30 4.61 5.23
N ILE A 43 -3.04 4.04 6.19
CA ILE A 43 -4.51 4.11 6.22
C ILE A 43 -4.97 5.54 6.46
N HIS A 44 -4.38 6.22 7.46
CA HIS A 44 -4.72 7.60 7.75
C HIS A 44 -3.95 8.56 6.85
N ALA A 45 -4.65 9.59 6.37
CA ALA A 45 -4.01 10.66 5.59
C ALA A 45 -3.13 11.57 6.46
N ALA A 46 -3.37 11.63 7.76
CA ALA A 46 -2.57 12.42 8.69
C ALA A 46 -1.14 11.87 8.78
N LYS A 47 -0.18 12.75 9.09
CA LYS A 47 1.17 12.34 9.45
C LYS A 47 1.13 11.65 10.82
N GLU A 48 1.81 10.50 10.95
CA GLU A 48 1.77 9.67 12.16
C GLU A 48 3.17 9.47 12.74
N ILE A 49 3.22 9.02 14.00
CA ILE A 49 4.46 8.68 14.70
C ILE A 49 4.43 7.18 15.01
N LEU A 50 5.41 6.46 14.47
CA LEU A 50 5.69 5.07 14.82
C LEU A 50 6.78 5.02 15.88
N LEU A 51 6.60 4.15 16.86
CA LEU A 51 7.62 3.82 17.86
C LEU A 51 8.02 2.35 17.70
N TYR A 52 9.28 2.07 17.41
CA TYR A 52 9.89 0.74 17.42
C TYR A 52 10.72 0.58 18.70
N PRO A 53 10.16 0.02 19.79
CA PRO A 53 10.85 -0.01 21.09
C PRO A 53 12.14 -0.83 21.04
N ASP A 54 12.22 -1.83 20.17
CA ASP A 54 13.38 -2.69 19.92
C ASP A 54 14.58 -1.94 19.36
N ARG A 55 14.38 -0.76 18.76
CA ARG A 55 15.45 0.12 18.27
C ARG A 55 15.87 1.18 19.29
N CYS A 56 15.08 1.38 20.36
CA CYS A 56 15.33 2.46 21.31
C CYS A 56 16.58 2.18 22.15
N ILE A 57 17.52 3.13 22.16
CA ILE A 57 18.77 3.04 22.94
C ILE A 57 18.67 3.68 24.33
N GLY A 58 17.48 4.14 24.74
CA GLY A 58 17.25 4.69 26.09
C GLY A 58 17.93 6.04 26.37
N CYS A 59 18.35 6.80 25.35
CA CYS A 59 19.04 8.08 25.53
C CYS A 59 18.14 9.22 26.03
N MET A 60 16.82 9.05 25.98
CA MET A 60 15.80 10.02 26.42
C MET A 60 15.80 11.39 25.68
N ALA A 61 16.58 11.59 24.63
CA ALA A 61 16.59 12.83 23.85
C ALA A 61 15.19 13.25 23.37
N CYS A 62 14.38 12.28 22.93
CA CYS A 62 13.00 12.50 22.51
C CYS A 62 12.09 13.06 23.64
N ARG A 63 12.38 12.73 24.90
CA ARG A 63 11.66 13.24 26.08
C ARG A 63 12.03 14.69 26.36
N GLU A 64 13.31 15.04 26.23
CA GLU A 64 13.80 16.40 26.46
C GLU A 64 13.19 17.41 25.49
N VAL A 65 13.01 17.02 24.23
CA VAL A 65 12.41 17.90 23.20
C VAL A 65 10.89 17.87 23.15
N CYS A 66 10.23 16.98 23.90
CA CYS A 66 8.78 16.85 23.88
C CYS A 66 8.11 17.96 24.73
N PRO A 67 7.42 18.96 24.12
CA PRO A 67 6.92 20.12 24.86
C PRO A 67 5.75 19.81 25.81
N VAL A 68 5.15 18.63 25.67
CA VAL A 68 3.95 18.20 26.39
C VAL A 68 4.18 16.93 27.21
N GLY A 69 5.43 16.47 27.31
CA GLY A 69 5.80 15.29 28.11
C GLY A 69 5.10 14.00 27.67
N ALA A 70 4.86 13.83 26.37
CA ALA A 70 4.20 12.64 25.81
C ALA A 70 5.16 11.44 25.63
N GLN A 71 6.47 11.64 25.64
CA GLN A 71 7.44 10.54 25.54
C GLN A 71 7.75 10.01 26.94
N VAL A 72 7.26 8.80 27.24
CA VAL A 72 7.32 8.20 28.59
C VAL A 72 8.33 7.07 28.62
N PHE A 73 9.10 7.02 29.71
CA PHE A 73 10.08 5.97 30.01
C PHE A 73 9.81 5.46 31.41
N ASP A 74 9.49 4.18 31.55
CA ASP A 74 9.24 3.51 32.83
C ASP A 74 9.77 2.05 32.81
N GLU A 75 9.38 1.25 33.80
CA GLU A 75 9.80 -0.16 33.94
C GLU A 75 9.39 -1.05 32.75
N THR A 76 8.37 -0.65 31.98
CA THR A 76 7.89 -1.36 30.78
C THR A 76 8.63 -0.95 29.51
N GLY A 77 9.44 0.11 29.58
CA GLY A 77 10.23 0.63 28.46
C GLY A 77 9.78 2.01 28.00
N HIS A 78 10.01 2.29 26.72
CA HIS A 78 9.63 3.55 26.06
C HIS A 78 8.28 3.39 25.38
N TRP A 79 7.35 4.30 25.65
CA TRP A 79 6.03 4.39 25.00
C TRP A 79 5.57 5.84 24.82
N ILE A 80 4.55 6.07 23.99
CA ILE A 80 4.01 7.41 23.72
C ILE A 80 2.65 7.58 24.40
N ASP A 81 2.52 8.57 25.28
CA ASP A 81 1.23 9.02 25.77
C ASP A 81 0.49 9.79 24.68
N ARG A 82 -0.25 9.05 23.84
CA ARG A 82 -1.03 9.59 22.73
C ARG A 82 -2.08 10.61 23.15
N SER A 83 -2.54 10.58 24.41
CA SER A 83 -3.50 11.57 24.93
C SER A 83 -2.89 12.95 25.13
N LYS A 84 -1.57 13.02 25.34
CA LYS A 84 -0.83 14.28 25.45
C LYS A 84 -0.19 14.71 24.13
N CYS A 85 0.08 13.79 23.23
CA CYS A 85 0.84 14.06 22.01
C CYS A 85 0.12 15.07 21.10
N ILE A 86 0.75 16.23 20.88
CA ILE A 86 0.26 17.29 19.99
C ILE A 86 0.76 17.15 18.54
N HIS A 87 1.35 16.01 18.18
CA HIS A 87 1.87 15.73 16.83
C HIS A 87 2.82 16.82 16.30
N CYS A 88 3.75 17.30 17.15
CA CYS A 88 4.78 18.27 16.74
C CYS A 88 6.02 17.64 16.09
N PHE A 89 6.13 16.31 16.09
CA PHE A 89 7.19 15.49 15.46
C PHE A 89 8.65 15.74 15.88
N LYS A 90 8.94 16.71 16.76
CA LYS A 90 10.29 16.96 17.31
C LYS A 90 10.98 15.71 17.85
N CYS A 91 10.21 14.81 18.47
CA CYS A 91 10.73 13.55 19.00
C CYS A 91 11.25 12.60 17.91
N CYS A 92 10.72 12.70 16.68
CA CYS A 92 11.21 11.93 15.52
C CYS A 92 12.47 12.58 14.92
N GLU A 93 12.52 13.92 14.89
CA GLU A 93 13.68 14.67 14.39
C GLU A 93 14.96 14.41 15.22
N GLU A 94 14.80 14.22 16.53
CA GLU A 94 15.91 13.95 17.46
C GLU A 94 16.23 12.47 17.67
N CYS A 95 15.50 11.54 17.04
CA CYS A 95 15.70 10.12 17.30
C CYS A 95 16.82 9.51 16.46
N TYR A 96 18.06 9.56 16.96
CA TYR A 96 19.23 9.03 16.25
C TYR A 96 19.20 7.51 15.98
N ALA A 97 18.35 6.77 16.70
CA ALA A 97 18.25 5.32 16.59
C ALA A 97 17.11 4.85 15.67
N ASP A 98 16.38 5.78 15.04
CA ASP A 98 15.20 5.50 14.21
C ASP A 98 14.15 4.63 14.93
N ALA A 99 14.07 4.80 16.26
CA ALA A 99 13.03 4.21 17.08
C ALA A 99 11.73 5.01 16.95
N LEU A 100 11.80 6.33 16.83
CA LEU A 100 10.65 7.20 16.58
C LEU A 100 10.69 7.69 15.14
N VAL A 101 9.78 7.18 14.30
CA VAL A 101 9.73 7.50 12.88
C VAL A 101 8.47 8.27 12.57
N SER A 102 8.61 9.42 11.90
CA SER A 102 7.47 10.15 11.38
C SER A 102 7.13 9.64 9.99
N VAL A 103 5.87 9.31 9.73
CA VAL A 103 5.45 8.74 8.44
C VAL A 103 4.36 9.59 7.82
N GLY A 104 4.52 9.95 6.56
CA GLY A 104 3.62 10.85 5.86
C GLY A 104 4.20 12.24 5.67
N GLU A 105 4.22 12.69 4.43
CA GLU A 105 4.66 14.03 4.08
C GLU A 105 4.06 14.48 2.76
N TRP A 106 3.74 15.77 2.69
CA TRP A 106 3.34 16.43 1.45
C TRP A 106 4.60 16.83 0.68
N ARG A 107 4.85 16.16 -0.44
CA ARG A 107 5.96 16.42 -1.34
C ARG A 107 5.47 16.95 -2.68
N ASP A 108 6.22 17.90 -3.26
CA ASP A 108 5.95 18.39 -4.60
C ASP A 108 6.13 17.27 -5.62
N THR A 109 5.17 17.12 -6.54
CA THR A 109 5.20 16.08 -7.59
C THR A 109 6.44 16.17 -8.46
N ASP A 110 6.97 17.37 -8.73
CA ASP A 110 8.26 17.58 -9.42
C ASP A 110 9.44 16.92 -8.69
N SER A 111 9.47 17.01 -7.36
CA SER A 111 10.53 16.38 -6.56
C SER A 111 10.43 14.87 -6.60
N ILE A 112 9.22 14.32 -6.50
CA ILE A 112 8.96 12.88 -6.58
C ILE A 112 9.35 12.37 -7.98
N LEU A 113 8.91 13.06 -9.03
CA LEU A 113 9.24 12.72 -10.41
C LEU A 113 10.76 12.72 -10.63
N LYS A 114 11.46 13.74 -10.14
CA LYS A 114 12.92 13.80 -10.23
C LYS A 114 13.57 12.56 -9.61
N GLU A 115 13.17 12.18 -8.40
CA GLU A 115 13.68 11.01 -7.67
C GLU A 115 13.37 9.69 -8.40
N ILE A 116 12.17 9.55 -8.99
CA ILE A 116 11.83 8.40 -9.84
C ILE A 116 12.81 8.30 -11.02
N LEU A 117 13.07 9.42 -11.69
CA LEU A 117 13.87 9.46 -12.91
C LEU A 117 15.38 9.23 -12.68
N GLU A 118 15.87 9.39 -11.44
CA GLU A 118 17.24 8.99 -11.08
C GLU A 118 17.50 7.50 -11.35
N ASN A 119 16.44 6.68 -11.33
CA ASN A 119 16.53 5.23 -11.57
C ASN A 119 16.20 4.82 -13.01
N LYS A 120 16.01 5.76 -13.94
CA LYS A 120 15.57 5.47 -15.32
C LYS A 120 16.46 4.43 -16.03
N GLY A 121 17.78 4.51 -15.85
CA GLY A 121 18.72 3.57 -16.48
C GLY A 121 18.45 2.11 -16.11
N TYR A 122 17.98 1.84 -14.90
CA TYR A 122 17.59 0.49 -14.46
C TYR A 122 16.30 0.04 -15.14
N PHE A 123 15.32 0.94 -15.26
CA PHE A 123 14.04 0.64 -15.92
C PHE A 123 14.24 0.22 -17.37
N ASP A 124 15.11 0.93 -18.10
CA ASP A 124 15.40 0.66 -19.52
C ASP A 124 16.01 -0.74 -19.73
N GLN A 125 16.88 -1.18 -18.80
CA GLN A 125 17.55 -2.48 -18.82
C GLN A 125 16.61 -3.63 -18.42
N SER A 126 15.85 -3.45 -17.34
CA SER A 126 14.98 -4.51 -16.80
C SER A 126 13.60 -4.57 -17.45
N LYS A 127 13.28 -3.63 -18.35
CA LYS A 127 11.90 -3.37 -18.82
C LYS A 127 10.95 -3.11 -17.65
N GLY A 128 11.45 -2.37 -16.67
CA GLY A 128 10.75 -2.00 -15.44
C GLY A 128 10.11 -0.61 -15.53
N GLY A 129 9.96 0.06 -14.39
CA GLY A 129 9.35 1.39 -14.37
C GLY A 129 8.96 1.88 -12.97
N VAL A 130 7.82 2.56 -12.88
CA VAL A 130 7.29 3.08 -11.60
C VAL A 130 5.95 2.43 -11.25
N THR A 131 5.73 2.13 -9.98
CA THR A 131 4.42 1.71 -9.45
C THR A 131 3.96 2.73 -8.42
N PHE A 132 2.75 3.24 -8.56
CA PHE A 132 2.12 4.07 -7.54
C PHE A 132 1.19 3.18 -6.71
N SER A 133 1.49 3.06 -5.42
CA SER A 133 0.85 2.13 -4.45
C SER A 133 0.66 2.87 -3.10
N GLY A 134 0.74 2.17 -1.96
CA GLY A 134 0.62 2.77 -0.62
C GLY A 134 -0.56 2.23 0.14
N GLY A 135 -1.39 3.16 0.63
CA GLY A 135 -2.76 2.88 1.01
C GLY A 135 -3.62 2.73 -0.23
N GLU A 136 -4.07 3.84 -0.79
CA GLU A 136 -4.79 3.92 -2.06
C GLU A 136 -4.38 5.18 -2.81
N CYS A 137 -3.46 5.05 -3.77
CA CYS A 137 -2.95 6.19 -4.55
C CYS A 137 -4.05 6.90 -5.34
N MET A 138 -5.12 6.18 -5.71
CA MET A 138 -6.28 6.71 -6.42
C MET A 138 -7.15 7.66 -5.60
N LEU A 139 -6.91 7.78 -4.28
CA LEU A 139 -7.52 8.83 -3.43
C LEU A 139 -6.89 10.21 -3.65
N GLN A 140 -5.77 10.29 -4.36
CA GLN A 140 -5.07 11.53 -4.70
C GLN A 140 -4.91 11.65 -6.23
N PRO A 141 -6.02 11.63 -7.01
CA PRO A 141 -5.96 11.42 -8.46
C PRO A 141 -5.24 12.56 -9.19
N ASP A 142 -5.37 13.82 -8.74
CA ASP A 142 -4.66 14.95 -9.37
C ASP A 142 -3.14 14.81 -9.30
N ALA A 143 -2.61 14.47 -8.13
CA ALA A 143 -1.18 14.27 -7.92
C ALA A 143 -0.68 13.00 -8.62
N LEU A 144 -1.48 11.93 -8.59
CA LEU A 144 -1.18 10.69 -9.30
C LEU A 144 -1.11 10.92 -10.82
N THR A 145 -2.07 11.63 -11.40
CA THR A 145 -2.10 11.95 -12.83
C THR A 145 -0.91 12.82 -13.25
N GLU A 146 -0.51 13.81 -12.45
CA GLU A 146 0.67 14.64 -12.71
C GLU A 146 1.94 13.76 -12.81
N LEU A 147 2.12 12.83 -11.85
CA LEU A 147 3.25 11.92 -11.81
C LEU A 147 3.24 10.90 -12.96
N LEU A 148 2.07 10.32 -13.28
CA LEU A 148 1.91 9.40 -14.40
C LEU A 148 2.27 10.07 -15.73
N LYS A 149 1.77 11.30 -15.97
CA LYS A 149 2.13 12.10 -17.15
C LYS A 149 3.62 12.37 -17.24
N GLY A 150 4.23 12.78 -16.14
CA GLY A 150 5.67 13.04 -16.08
C GLY A 150 6.51 11.80 -16.42
N CYS A 151 6.15 10.64 -15.85
CA CYS A 151 6.81 9.38 -16.14
C CYS A 151 6.64 8.95 -17.59
N GLN A 152 5.42 9.03 -18.13
CA GLN A 152 5.15 8.67 -19.52
C GLN A 152 5.88 9.58 -20.50
N ALA A 153 5.93 10.89 -20.24
CA ALA A 153 6.70 11.85 -21.04
C ALA A 153 8.21 11.55 -21.04
N ALA A 154 8.72 10.96 -19.96
CA ALA A 154 10.10 10.48 -19.86
C ALA A 154 10.31 9.06 -20.43
N GLY A 155 9.28 8.43 -21.00
CA GLY A 155 9.33 7.07 -21.54
C GLY A 155 9.47 5.99 -20.46
N VAL A 156 9.00 6.24 -19.23
CA VAL A 156 9.00 5.27 -18.13
C VAL A 156 7.65 4.56 -18.08
N HIS A 157 7.66 3.23 -18.04
CA HIS A 157 6.45 2.43 -17.86
C HIS A 157 5.82 2.71 -16.49
N THR A 158 4.51 2.91 -16.49
CA THR A 158 3.71 3.26 -15.32
C THR A 158 2.85 2.10 -14.87
N ALA A 159 2.68 1.93 -13.55
CA ALA A 159 1.73 0.99 -12.99
C ALA A 159 0.97 1.65 -11.83
N VAL A 160 -0.32 1.34 -11.72
CA VAL A 160 -1.18 1.78 -10.60
C VAL A 160 -1.60 0.55 -9.83
N ASP A 161 -1.25 0.50 -8.55
CA ASP A 161 -1.61 -0.56 -7.60
C ASP A 161 -2.74 -0.08 -6.69
N THR A 162 -3.90 -0.69 -6.86
CA THR A 162 -5.17 -0.15 -6.35
C THR A 162 -6.13 -1.23 -5.88
N ALA A 163 -6.88 -0.93 -4.82
CA ALA A 163 -8.05 -1.69 -4.40
C ALA A 163 -9.33 -1.24 -5.10
N GLY A 164 -9.26 -0.17 -5.90
CA GLY A 164 -10.33 0.28 -6.79
C GLY A 164 -11.57 0.82 -6.10
N ASN A 165 -11.52 1.07 -4.79
CA ASN A 165 -12.64 1.63 -4.03
C ASN A 165 -12.64 3.17 -4.09
N VAL A 166 -12.81 3.69 -5.31
CA VAL A 166 -12.82 5.13 -5.64
C VAL A 166 -13.94 5.45 -6.64
N PRO A 167 -14.36 6.71 -6.79
CA PRO A 167 -15.25 7.11 -7.89
C PRO A 167 -14.66 6.72 -9.25
N TRP A 168 -15.52 6.40 -10.23
CA TRP A 168 -15.09 5.97 -11.57
C TRP A 168 -14.29 7.08 -12.27
N GLU A 169 -14.60 8.34 -11.97
CA GLU A 169 -13.94 9.53 -12.47
C GLU A 169 -12.43 9.52 -12.17
N SER A 170 -12.01 8.94 -11.04
CA SER A 170 -10.59 8.75 -10.72
C SER A 170 -9.91 7.83 -11.73
N PHE A 171 -10.59 6.77 -12.19
CA PHE A 171 -10.07 5.89 -13.23
C PHE A 171 -10.00 6.58 -14.59
N GLU A 172 -11.03 7.34 -14.96
CA GLU A 172 -11.03 8.10 -16.22
C GLU A 172 -9.86 9.08 -16.31
N GLN A 173 -9.47 9.66 -15.18
CA GLN A 173 -8.37 10.62 -15.10
C GLN A 173 -6.98 9.97 -15.30
N VAL A 174 -6.75 8.78 -14.75
CA VAL A 174 -5.42 8.13 -14.75
C VAL A 174 -5.24 7.13 -15.89
N LEU A 175 -6.33 6.56 -16.41
CA LEU A 175 -6.31 5.50 -17.42
C LEU A 175 -5.48 5.84 -18.68
N PRO A 176 -5.53 7.07 -19.23
CA PRO A 176 -4.72 7.41 -20.41
C PRO A 176 -3.20 7.36 -20.19
N TYR A 177 -2.77 7.37 -18.93
CA TYR A 177 -1.37 7.48 -18.52
C TYR A 177 -0.89 6.27 -17.72
N THR A 178 -1.67 5.18 -17.71
CA THR A 178 -1.37 3.97 -16.95
C THR A 178 -1.18 2.79 -17.89
N ASP A 179 0.03 2.22 -17.91
CA ASP A 179 0.35 1.06 -18.77
C ASP A 179 -0.11 -0.28 -18.18
N LEU A 180 -0.24 -0.35 -16.85
CA LEU A 180 -0.67 -1.54 -16.11
C LEU A 180 -1.43 -1.17 -14.84
N PHE A 181 -2.57 -1.82 -14.61
CA PHE A 181 -3.22 -1.83 -13.31
C PHE A 181 -2.87 -3.12 -12.56
N LEU A 182 -2.29 -2.98 -11.39
CA LEU A 182 -2.24 -4.04 -10.38
C LEU A 182 -3.52 -3.88 -9.53
N TYR A 183 -4.47 -4.80 -9.70
CA TYR A 183 -5.82 -4.63 -9.15
C TYR A 183 -6.14 -5.67 -8.10
N ASP A 184 -6.37 -5.24 -6.88
CA ASP A 184 -6.72 -6.12 -5.77
C ASP A 184 -8.19 -6.56 -5.84
N ILE A 185 -8.43 -7.88 -5.88
CA ILE A 185 -9.75 -8.46 -5.60
C ILE A 185 -9.61 -9.31 -4.33
N LYS A 186 -10.19 -8.84 -3.22
CA LYS A 186 -9.96 -9.44 -1.90
C LYS A 186 -11.04 -10.46 -1.49
N ALA A 187 -12.24 -10.38 -2.07
CA ALA A 187 -13.34 -11.33 -1.90
C ALA A 187 -14.44 -11.03 -2.92
N MET A 188 -15.20 -12.05 -3.34
CA MET A 188 -16.37 -11.87 -4.20
C MET A 188 -17.65 -11.64 -3.39
N ASP A 189 -17.81 -12.35 -2.28
CA ASP A 189 -18.95 -12.14 -1.38
C ASP A 189 -18.78 -10.82 -0.62
N SER A 190 -19.80 -9.96 -0.69
CA SER A 190 -19.76 -8.62 -0.08
C SER A 190 -19.62 -8.67 1.45
N ASP A 191 -20.31 -9.61 2.12
CA ASP A 191 -20.22 -9.77 3.57
C ASP A 191 -18.82 -10.20 4.02
N VAL A 192 -18.19 -11.12 3.28
CA VAL A 192 -16.80 -11.55 3.51
C VAL A 192 -15.87 -10.37 3.30
N HIS A 193 -16.02 -9.62 2.20
CA HIS A 193 -15.20 -8.44 1.91
C HIS A 193 -15.32 -7.39 3.03
N LYS A 194 -16.53 -7.12 3.51
CA LYS A 194 -16.80 -6.17 4.59
C LYS A 194 -16.20 -6.62 5.91
N ALA A 195 -16.32 -7.89 6.27
CA ALA A 195 -15.66 -8.46 7.44
C ALA A 195 -14.13 -8.40 7.36
N CYS A 196 -13.58 -8.48 6.15
CA CYS A 196 -12.15 -8.44 5.88
C CYS A 196 -11.55 -7.03 5.89
N THR A 197 -12.29 -6.05 5.35
CA THR A 197 -11.74 -4.74 4.95
C THR A 197 -12.50 -3.54 5.51
N GLY A 198 -13.64 -3.76 6.15
CA GLY A 198 -14.51 -2.70 6.67
C GLY A 198 -15.48 -2.09 5.65
N VAL A 199 -15.41 -2.45 4.37
CA VAL A 199 -16.27 -1.91 3.30
C VAL A 199 -16.81 -3.00 2.39
N GLU A 200 -17.91 -2.72 1.70
CA GLU A 200 -18.48 -3.61 0.67
C GLU A 200 -17.68 -3.50 -0.64
N ASN A 201 -17.77 -4.53 -1.50
CA ASN A 201 -16.97 -4.62 -2.73
C ASN A 201 -17.72 -4.20 -4.01
N GLY A 202 -18.99 -3.78 -3.94
CA GLY A 202 -19.80 -3.49 -5.13
C GLY A 202 -19.15 -2.49 -6.09
N ARG A 203 -18.67 -1.35 -5.56
CA ARG A 203 -17.92 -0.35 -6.34
C ARG A 203 -16.62 -0.89 -6.92
N ILE A 204 -15.91 -1.71 -6.15
CA ILE A 204 -14.61 -2.30 -6.54
C ILE A 204 -14.81 -3.22 -7.75
N LEU A 205 -15.82 -4.11 -7.70
CA LEU A 205 -16.12 -5.03 -8.78
C LEU A 205 -16.70 -4.31 -10.00
N GLU A 206 -17.49 -3.26 -9.79
CA GLU A 206 -17.99 -2.41 -10.88
C GLU A 206 -16.86 -1.69 -11.61
N ASN A 207 -15.95 -1.04 -10.88
CA ASN A 207 -14.79 -0.36 -11.46
C ASN A 207 -13.88 -1.34 -12.20
N PHE A 208 -13.61 -2.51 -11.63
CA PHE A 208 -12.86 -3.58 -12.28
C PHE A 208 -13.51 -3.98 -13.62
N THR A 209 -14.81 -4.28 -13.59
CA THR A 209 -15.57 -4.68 -14.79
C THR A 209 -15.50 -3.62 -15.88
N ARG A 210 -15.66 -2.34 -15.50
CA ARG A 210 -15.58 -1.21 -16.43
C ARG A 210 -14.19 -1.01 -17.04
N LEU A 211 -13.12 -1.25 -16.27
CA LEU A 211 -11.74 -1.22 -16.77
C LEU A 211 -11.46 -2.40 -17.72
N ALA A 212 -11.83 -3.60 -17.30
CA ALA A 212 -11.63 -4.84 -18.05
C ALA A 212 -12.37 -4.82 -19.39
N ASP A 213 -13.62 -4.36 -19.40
CA ASP A 213 -14.43 -4.21 -20.62
C ASP A 213 -13.89 -3.14 -21.59
N ARG A 214 -13.09 -2.19 -21.10
CA ARG A 214 -12.35 -1.21 -21.94
C ARG A 214 -11.03 -1.76 -22.48
N GLY A 215 -10.66 -2.99 -22.14
CA GLY A 215 -9.40 -3.61 -22.57
C GLY A 215 -8.17 -3.03 -21.87
N ALA A 216 -8.33 -2.44 -20.68
CA ALA A 216 -7.18 -2.01 -19.88
C ALA A 216 -6.27 -3.22 -19.57
N ASN A 217 -4.97 -2.99 -19.52
CA ASN A 217 -4.01 -4.01 -19.09
C ASN A 217 -4.08 -4.15 -17.57
N ILE A 218 -4.60 -5.28 -17.10
CA ILE A 218 -4.87 -5.54 -15.68
C ILE A 218 -4.20 -6.84 -15.27
N PHE A 219 -3.52 -6.80 -14.13
CA PHE A 219 -3.02 -7.97 -13.42
C PHE A 219 -3.70 -8.02 -12.06
N VAL A 220 -4.53 -9.04 -11.85
CA VAL A 220 -5.31 -9.19 -10.62
C VAL A 220 -4.42 -9.72 -9.51
N ARG A 221 -4.55 -9.16 -8.32
CA ARG A 221 -3.85 -9.60 -7.12
C ARG A 221 -4.89 -10.09 -6.12
N TYR A 222 -4.75 -11.33 -5.67
CA TYR A 222 -5.62 -11.91 -4.67
C TYR A 222 -4.84 -12.26 -3.40
N PRO A 223 -4.91 -11.42 -2.35
CA PRO A 223 -4.41 -11.75 -1.03
C PRO A 223 -5.18 -12.93 -0.44
N TYR A 224 -4.54 -14.08 -0.29
CA TYR A 224 -5.11 -15.31 0.25
C TYR A 224 -4.83 -15.43 1.75
N ILE A 225 -5.89 -15.34 2.54
CA ILE A 225 -5.85 -15.29 4.00
C ILE A 225 -6.69 -16.46 4.56
N PRO A 226 -6.05 -17.55 5.01
CA PRO A 226 -6.76 -18.69 5.61
C PRO A 226 -7.67 -18.30 6.77
N GLY A 227 -8.88 -18.87 6.80
CA GLY A 227 -9.92 -18.60 7.79
C GLY A 227 -10.57 -17.22 7.67
N MET A 228 -10.37 -16.51 6.56
CA MET A 228 -10.92 -15.19 6.32
C MET A 228 -11.60 -15.05 4.96
N ASN A 229 -10.84 -15.26 3.89
CA ASN A 229 -11.35 -15.16 2.52
C ASN A 229 -10.97 -16.38 1.68
N ASP A 230 -10.49 -17.44 2.31
CA ASP A 230 -9.97 -18.64 1.67
C ASP A 230 -11.00 -19.37 0.80
N ASP A 231 -12.29 -19.24 1.10
CA ASP A 231 -13.41 -19.77 0.33
C ASP A 231 -13.73 -18.95 -0.94
N GLN A 232 -13.06 -17.81 -1.15
CA GLN A 232 -13.33 -16.89 -2.27
C GLN A 232 -12.57 -17.24 -3.55
N VAL A 233 -11.54 -18.09 -3.47
CA VAL A 233 -10.60 -18.37 -4.57
C VAL A 233 -11.29 -18.86 -5.86
N GLU A 234 -12.25 -19.77 -5.73
CA GLU A 234 -13.02 -20.32 -6.86
C GLU A 234 -13.90 -19.25 -7.50
N LYS A 235 -14.60 -18.47 -6.67
CA LYS A 235 -15.49 -17.39 -7.12
C LYS A 235 -14.73 -16.30 -7.88
N ILE A 236 -13.52 -15.98 -7.42
CA ILE A 236 -12.64 -15.02 -8.11
C ILE A 236 -12.22 -15.60 -9.47
N ALA A 237 -11.78 -16.85 -9.52
CA ALA A 237 -11.39 -17.49 -10.78
C ALA A 237 -12.54 -17.55 -11.80
N GLU A 238 -13.75 -17.89 -11.34
CA GLU A 238 -14.96 -17.88 -12.17
C GLU A 238 -15.31 -16.48 -12.69
N PHE A 239 -15.24 -15.47 -11.83
CA PHE A 239 -15.49 -14.07 -12.21
C PHE A 239 -14.52 -13.58 -13.29
N LEU A 240 -13.24 -13.95 -13.17
CA LEU A 240 -12.19 -13.54 -14.11
C LEU A 240 -12.26 -14.25 -15.47
N HIS A 241 -12.93 -15.42 -15.55
CA HIS A 241 -12.99 -16.23 -16.76
C HIS A 241 -13.55 -15.49 -17.99
N ARG A 242 -14.31 -14.41 -17.76
CA ARG A 242 -14.84 -13.54 -18.82
C ARG A 242 -13.74 -12.84 -19.64
N TRP A 243 -12.57 -12.57 -19.07
CA TRP A 243 -11.50 -11.81 -19.71
C TRP A 243 -10.22 -12.65 -19.84
N GLN A 244 -10.07 -13.31 -20.99
CA GLN A 244 -8.98 -14.26 -21.26
C GLN A 244 -7.58 -13.63 -21.23
N GLN A 245 -7.48 -12.31 -21.35
CA GLN A 245 -6.22 -11.56 -21.28
C GLN A 245 -5.80 -11.19 -19.86
N ILE A 246 -6.69 -11.32 -18.88
CA ILE A 246 -6.41 -10.93 -17.49
C ILE A 246 -5.79 -12.11 -16.76
N GLU A 247 -4.60 -11.88 -16.25
CA GLU A 247 -3.90 -12.82 -15.38
C GLU A 247 -4.14 -12.45 -13.91
N ALA A 248 -4.03 -13.43 -13.03
CA ALA A 248 -4.17 -13.24 -11.59
C ALA A 248 -3.05 -13.94 -10.82
N GLU A 249 -2.61 -13.33 -9.73
CA GLU A 249 -1.69 -13.94 -8.76
C GLU A 249 -2.39 -14.21 -7.42
N LEU A 250 -2.03 -15.33 -6.81
CA LEU A 250 -2.43 -15.65 -5.44
C LEU A 250 -1.29 -15.29 -4.49
N LEU A 251 -1.55 -14.32 -3.60
CA LEU A 251 -0.59 -13.78 -2.65
C LEU A 251 -0.82 -14.37 -1.25
N PRO A 252 -0.01 -15.34 -0.80
CA PRO A 252 -0.21 -15.95 0.50
C PRO A 252 0.05 -14.96 1.64
N TYR A 253 -0.77 -15.02 2.69
CA TYR A 253 -0.58 -14.23 3.90
C TYR A 253 0.81 -14.41 4.53
N HIS A 254 1.39 -13.31 5.02
CA HIS A 254 2.61 -13.33 5.82
C HIS A 254 2.57 -12.27 6.93
N LYS A 255 3.32 -12.50 8.02
CA LYS A 255 3.28 -11.64 9.23
C LYS A 255 4.15 -10.38 9.18
N LEU A 256 4.73 -10.03 8.03
CA LEU A 256 5.69 -8.91 7.91
C LEU A 256 5.10 -7.54 8.31
N GLY A 257 3.79 -7.35 8.17
CA GLY A 257 3.10 -6.11 8.58
C GLY A 257 2.93 -5.92 10.09
N ASN A 258 3.05 -6.98 10.90
CA ASN A 258 2.65 -6.95 12.32
C ASN A 258 3.53 -6.03 13.17
N SER A 259 4.80 -5.83 12.80
CA SER A 259 5.70 -4.91 13.49
C SER A 259 5.23 -3.45 13.37
N LYS A 260 4.62 -3.06 12.25
CA LYS A 260 4.12 -1.71 12.01
C LYS A 260 2.86 -1.41 12.83
N TYR A 261 1.95 -2.38 12.95
CA TYR A 261 0.81 -2.25 13.86
C TYR A 261 1.24 -2.04 15.31
N ARG A 262 2.23 -2.82 15.78
CA ARG A 262 2.80 -2.65 17.12
C ARG A 262 3.43 -1.27 17.28
N ALA A 263 4.11 -0.78 16.24
CA ALA A 263 4.75 0.53 16.27
C ALA A 263 3.76 1.70 16.27
N LEU A 264 2.56 1.50 15.73
CA LEU A 264 1.43 2.42 15.85
C LEU A 264 0.69 2.28 17.19
N GLU A 265 1.09 1.34 18.07
CA GLU A 265 0.35 0.94 19.28
C GLU A 265 -1.11 0.53 18.96
N ALA A 266 -1.34 0.06 17.72
CA ALA A 266 -2.65 -0.29 17.24
C ALA A 266 -3.08 -1.64 17.83
N GLN A 267 -4.26 -1.68 18.46
CA GLN A 267 -4.77 -2.85 19.18
C GLN A 267 -5.23 -4.00 18.26
N ASN A 268 -5.20 -3.82 16.95
CA ASN A 268 -5.78 -4.71 15.94
C ASN A 268 -4.74 -5.49 15.13
N VAL A 269 -3.61 -5.86 15.74
CA VAL A 269 -2.62 -6.76 15.10
C VAL A 269 -3.32 -8.06 14.68
N PHE A 270 -3.22 -8.41 13.41
CA PHE A 270 -3.80 -9.64 12.89
C PHE A 270 -2.81 -10.81 13.01
N GLU A 271 -3.17 -11.82 13.79
CA GLU A 271 -2.34 -12.99 14.07
C GLU A 271 -2.69 -14.21 13.21
N GLY A 272 -3.29 -13.98 12.03
CA GLY A 272 -3.77 -15.03 11.13
C GLY A 272 -2.76 -16.11 10.76
N THR A 273 -3.27 -17.16 10.11
CA THR A 273 -2.49 -18.35 9.76
C THR A 273 -1.72 -18.13 8.45
N VAL A 274 -0.42 -18.40 8.47
CA VAL A 274 0.40 -18.44 7.24
C VAL A 274 0.09 -19.76 6.52
N PRO A 275 -0.43 -19.74 5.27
CA PRO A 275 -0.77 -20.95 4.55
C PRO A 275 0.47 -21.79 4.21
N SER A 276 0.28 -23.09 4.03
CA SER A 276 1.38 -23.96 3.62
C SER A 276 1.72 -23.75 2.14
N LYS A 277 2.97 -24.02 1.75
CA LYS A 277 3.39 -23.93 0.34
C LYS A 277 2.59 -24.89 -0.54
N ASP A 278 2.34 -26.11 -0.07
CA ASP A 278 1.64 -27.14 -0.84
C ASP A 278 0.17 -26.75 -1.10
N GLU A 279 -0.49 -26.15 -0.11
CA GLU A 279 -1.83 -25.59 -0.24
C GLU A 279 -1.88 -24.46 -1.29
N VAL A 280 -0.95 -23.52 -1.21
CA VAL A 280 -0.85 -22.39 -2.15
C VAL A 280 -0.63 -22.88 -3.58
N GLU A 281 0.32 -23.79 -3.80
CA GLU A 281 0.61 -24.35 -5.12
C GLU A 281 -0.55 -25.17 -5.67
N MET A 282 -1.25 -25.91 -4.80
CA MET A 282 -2.46 -26.65 -5.17
C MET A 282 -3.56 -25.69 -5.65
N LEU A 283 -3.82 -24.60 -4.93
CA LEU A 283 -4.83 -23.60 -5.28
C LEU A 283 -4.45 -22.89 -6.59
N LYS A 284 -3.20 -22.46 -6.74
CA LYS A 284 -2.68 -21.85 -7.96
C LYS A 284 -2.91 -22.74 -9.18
N LYS A 285 -2.49 -24.00 -9.09
CA LYS A 285 -2.68 -24.98 -10.17
C LYS A 285 -4.15 -25.26 -10.46
N LYS A 286 -4.99 -25.39 -9.42
CA LYS A 286 -6.41 -25.73 -9.56
C LYS A 286 -7.21 -24.62 -10.25
N TYR A 287 -6.93 -23.36 -9.93
CA TYR A 287 -7.73 -22.22 -10.37
C TYR A 287 -7.01 -21.28 -11.36
N GLY A 288 -5.79 -21.61 -11.78
CA GLY A 288 -5.07 -20.87 -12.82
C GLY A 288 -4.43 -19.56 -12.33
N PHE A 289 -4.16 -19.43 -11.04
CA PHE A 289 -3.40 -18.29 -10.52
C PHE A 289 -1.90 -18.51 -10.70
N ARG A 290 -1.16 -17.41 -10.89
CA ARG A 290 0.30 -17.36 -10.81
C ARG A 290 0.79 -17.39 -9.36
#